data_AF-A0A914B5U4-F1
#
_entry.id   AF-A0A914B5U4-F1
#
_cell.length_a   1.000
_cell.length_b   1.000
_cell.length_c   1.000
_cell.angle_alpha   90.00
_cell.angle_beta   90.00
_cell.angle_gamma   90.00
#
_symmetry.space_group_name_H-M   'P 1'
#
loop_
_entity.id
_entity.type
_entity.pdbx_description
1 polymer ?
#
loop_
_entity_poly.entity_id
_entity_poly.type
_entity_poly.pdbx_seq_one_letter_code
_entity_poly.pdbx_strand_id
1 'polypeptide(L)'
;MAALIGELGNLGGKEVTEEEAEQARLIEEQRQEQENERKARHEKMEAEREVERQRIREKYGLKKKTLEKEEQPEPDDAGRISRKKKTPAEMQAAMGGGAVEEEEEQGLADTVMNFFTPLTEKITSFFGK
;
A
#
# COMPACT_ATOMS: atom_id res chain seq x y z
N MET A 1 7.19 -33.62 -3.04
CA MET A 1 5.76 -33.27 -3.16
C MET A 1 5.06 -33.64 -1.85
N ALA A 2 4.34 -32.68 -1.28
CA ALA A 2 3.24 -32.79 -0.29
C ALA A 2 3.41 -31.81 0.88
N ALA A 3 2.29 -31.16 1.21
CA ALA A 3 1.97 -30.35 2.39
C ALA A 3 2.55 -28.93 2.50
N LEU A 4 1.87 -27.98 1.84
CA LEU A 4 1.67 -26.62 2.37
C LEU A 4 0.26 -26.11 2.00
N ILE A 5 -0.76 -26.94 2.24
CA ILE A 5 -2.15 -26.48 2.37
C ILE A 5 -2.31 -26.12 3.84
N GLY A 6 -1.78 -24.95 4.21
CA GLY A 6 -1.83 -24.41 5.56
C GLY A 6 -2.79 -23.24 5.59
N GLU A 7 -3.98 -23.49 6.16
CA GLU A 7 -4.70 -22.51 6.98
C GLU A 7 -5.53 -21.40 6.31
N LEU A 8 -6.36 -21.77 5.32
CA LEU A 8 -7.53 -20.95 4.95
C LEU A 8 -8.65 -21.79 4.32
N GLY A 9 -8.84 -23.00 4.82
CA GLY A 9 -9.81 -23.94 4.27
C GLY A 9 -10.42 -24.84 5.33
N ASN A 10 -11.18 -24.27 6.28
CA ASN A 10 -12.22 -25.04 6.97
C ASN A 10 -13.24 -24.18 7.72
N LEU A 11 -14.08 -23.43 6.99
CA LEU A 11 -15.40 -23.02 7.48
C LEU A 11 -16.43 -23.25 6.36
N GLY A 12 -16.78 -24.51 6.12
CA GLY A 12 -17.90 -24.88 5.25
C GLY A 12 -17.49 -25.83 4.14
N GLY A 13 -17.76 -27.13 4.31
CA GLY A 13 -17.62 -28.16 3.28
C GLY A 13 -18.62 -27.96 2.14
N LYS A 14 -18.31 -27.04 1.23
CA LYS A 14 -18.99 -26.88 -0.06
C LYS A 14 -18.00 -27.28 -1.14
N GLU A 15 -18.37 -28.26 -1.96
CA GLU A 15 -17.59 -28.65 -3.13
C GLU A 15 -17.42 -27.41 -4.01
N VAL A 16 -16.18 -26.96 -4.18
CA VAL A 16 -15.83 -25.85 -5.06
C VAL A 16 -16.17 -26.29 -6.48
N THR A 17 -17.10 -25.61 -7.14
CA THR A 17 -17.46 -25.92 -8.52
C THR A 17 -16.31 -25.56 -9.47
N GLU A 18 -16.21 -26.20 -10.63
CA GLU A 18 -15.23 -25.82 -11.65
C GLU A 18 -15.34 -24.33 -12.03
N GLU A 19 -16.54 -23.77 -12.01
CA GLU A 19 -16.80 -22.34 -12.21
C GLU A 19 -16.20 -21.46 -11.10
N GLU A 20 -16.29 -21.85 -9.82
CA GLU A 20 -15.65 -21.09 -8.72
C GLU A 20 -14.11 -21.17 -8.80
N ALA A 21 -13.56 -22.30 -9.26
CA ALA A 21 -12.12 -22.45 -9.46
C ALA A 21 -11.60 -21.63 -10.66
N GLU A 22 -12.36 -21.51 -11.74
CA GLU A 22 -12.03 -20.62 -12.87
C GLU A 22 -12.14 -19.15 -12.49
N GLN A 23 -13.18 -18.76 -11.74
CA GLN A 23 -13.31 -17.39 -11.23
C GLN A 23 -12.16 -17.00 -10.30
N ALA A 24 -11.72 -17.92 -9.42
CA ALA A 24 -10.56 -17.69 -8.56
C ALA A 24 -9.26 -17.47 -9.37
N ARG A 25 -9.07 -18.22 -10.46
CA ARG A 25 -7.92 -18.01 -11.36
C ARG A 25 -7.98 -16.68 -12.09
N LEU A 26 -9.15 -16.28 -12.57
CA LEU A 26 -9.34 -15.00 -13.26
C LEU A 26 -9.05 -13.80 -12.34
N ILE A 27 -9.50 -13.87 -11.07
CA ILE A 27 -9.22 -12.85 -10.06
C ILE A 27 -7.71 -12.74 -9.78
N GLU A 28 -7.03 -13.88 -9.68
CA GLU A 28 -5.58 -13.93 -9.44
C GLU A 28 -4.80 -13.38 -10.66
N GLU A 29 -5.21 -13.71 -11.88
CA GLU A 29 -4.61 -13.18 -13.11
C GLU A 29 -4.78 -11.67 -13.21
N GLN A 30 -5.98 -11.14 -12.92
CA GLN A 30 -6.22 -9.70 -12.86
C GLN A 30 -5.37 -8.99 -11.81
N ARG A 31 -5.16 -9.62 -10.65
CA ARG A 31 -4.29 -9.08 -9.59
C ARG A 31 -2.84 -9.00 -10.06
N GLN A 32 -2.35 -10.03 -10.72
CA GLN A 32 -0.99 -10.07 -11.27
C GLN A 32 -0.80 -9.06 -12.38
N GLU A 33 -1.79 -8.88 -13.26
CA GLU A 33 -1.75 -7.87 -14.33
C GLU A 33 -1.66 -6.46 -13.74
N GLN A 34 -2.47 -6.12 -12.74
CA GLN A 34 -2.39 -4.82 -12.06
C GLN A 34 -1.04 -4.57 -11.38
N GLU A 35 -0.47 -5.60 -10.75
CA GLU A 35 0.86 -5.49 -10.13
C GLU A 35 1.95 -5.28 -11.18
N ASN A 36 1.87 -6.01 -12.30
CA ASN A 36 2.79 -5.90 -13.42
C ASN A 36 2.70 -4.52 -14.07
N GLU A 37 1.50 -3.97 -14.29
CA GLU A 37 1.32 -2.62 -14.80
C GLU A 37 1.92 -1.57 -13.87
N ARG A 38 1.68 -1.69 -12.56
CA ARG A 38 2.26 -0.78 -11.57
C ARG A 38 3.79 -0.82 -11.61
N LYS A 39 4.36 -2.03 -11.67
CA LYS A 39 5.81 -2.23 -11.73
C LYS A 39 6.40 -1.70 -13.03
N ALA A 40 5.77 -1.97 -14.17
CA ALA A 40 6.21 -1.49 -15.48
C ALA A 40 6.14 0.05 -15.57
N ARG A 41 5.06 0.67 -15.06
CA ARG A 41 4.98 2.15 -14.97
C ARG A 41 6.10 2.70 -14.09
N HIS A 42 6.37 2.07 -12.95
CA HIS A 42 7.44 2.49 -12.05
C HIS A 42 8.82 2.37 -12.71
N GLU A 43 9.10 1.25 -13.38
CA GLU A 43 10.35 1.02 -14.09
C GLU A 43 10.57 2.05 -15.21
N LYS A 44 9.52 2.34 -15.99
CA LYS A 44 9.58 3.37 -17.04
C LYS A 44 9.90 4.75 -16.46
N MET A 45 9.22 5.14 -15.38
CA MET A 45 9.46 6.42 -14.72
C MET A 45 10.89 6.51 -14.15
N GLU A 46 11.41 5.43 -13.55
CA GLU A 46 12.77 5.43 -13.02
C GLU A 46 13.83 5.44 -14.13
N ALA A 47 13.55 4.83 -15.28
CA ALA A 47 14.42 4.90 -16.45
C ALA A 47 14.52 6.34 -16.99
N GLU A 48 13.40 7.02 -17.19
CA GLU A 48 13.35 8.44 -17.59
C GLU A 48 14.07 9.32 -16.55
N ARG A 49 13.90 9.01 -15.26
CA ARG A 49 14.59 9.68 -14.17
C ARG A 49 16.10 9.49 -14.22
N GLU A 50 16.61 8.29 -14.48
CA GLU A 50 18.05 8.06 -14.58
C GLU A 50 18.65 8.73 -15.82
N VAL A 51 17.90 8.86 -16.92
CA VAL A 51 18.33 9.66 -18.08
C VAL A 51 18.54 11.12 -17.68
N GLU A 52 17.61 11.72 -16.93
CA GLU A 52 17.78 13.08 -16.43
C GLU A 52 18.96 13.19 -15.44
N ARG A 53 19.11 12.20 -14.53
CA ARG A 53 20.26 12.14 -13.62
C ARG A 53 21.59 12.10 -14.38
N GLN A 54 21.68 11.33 -15.46
CA GLN A 54 22.85 11.29 -16.33
C GLN A 54 23.07 12.62 -17.06
N ARG A 55 22.02 13.22 -17.62
CA ARG A 55 22.12 14.54 -18.27
C ARG A 55 22.67 15.60 -17.32
N ILE A 56 22.22 15.63 -16.07
CA ILE A 56 22.75 16.53 -15.04
C ILE A 56 24.20 16.18 -14.69
N ARG A 57 24.51 14.89 -14.59
CA ARG A 57 25.86 14.40 -14.32
C ARG A 57 26.85 14.89 -15.39
N GLU A 58 26.50 14.74 -16.66
CA GLU A 58 27.29 15.19 -17.80
C GLU A 58 27.37 16.73 -17.88
N LYS A 59 26.25 17.43 -17.67
CA LYS A 59 26.18 18.91 -17.73
C LYS A 59 27.18 19.59 -16.78
N TYR A 60 27.42 19.01 -15.61
CA TYR A 60 28.33 19.58 -14.59
C TYR A 60 29.61 18.76 -14.37
N GLY A 61 29.87 17.74 -15.20
CA GLY A 61 31.08 16.90 -15.08
C GLY A 61 31.16 16.11 -13.76
N LEU A 62 30.02 15.76 -13.18
CA LEU A 62 29.95 15.00 -11.93
C LEU A 62 30.32 13.53 -12.21
N LYS A 63 31.09 12.90 -11.32
CA LYS A 63 31.37 11.46 -11.43
C LYS A 63 30.30 10.68 -10.68
N LYS A 64 29.83 9.56 -11.24
CA LYS A 64 28.97 8.61 -10.51
C LYS A 64 29.79 8.04 -9.35
N LYS A 65 29.31 8.21 -8.11
CA LYS A 65 29.93 7.58 -6.94
C LYS A 65 29.75 6.07 -7.07
N THR A 66 30.84 5.32 -7.08
CA THR A 66 30.83 3.85 -6.98
C THR A 66 30.64 3.46 -5.52
N LEU A 67 29.93 2.35 -5.28
CA LEU A 67 29.55 1.87 -3.93
C LEU A 67 30.74 1.66 -2.98
N GLU A 68 31.98 1.59 -3.47
CA GLU A 68 33.18 1.43 -2.63
C GLU A 68 33.55 2.68 -1.82
N LYS A 69 33.02 3.88 -2.13
CA LYS A 69 33.60 5.13 -1.62
C LYS A 69 32.83 5.89 -0.53
N GLU A 70 31.60 5.54 -0.15
CA GLU A 70 30.95 6.27 0.94
C GLU A 70 29.79 5.51 1.57
N GLU A 71 29.83 5.44 2.89
CA GLU A 71 28.72 5.17 3.79
C GLU A 71 27.51 6.00 3.31
N GLN A 72 26.39 5.34 2.99
CA GLN A 72 25.19 6.00 2.48
C GLN A 72 24.79 7.08 3.49
N PRO A 73 24.75 8.38 3.11
CA PRO A 73 24.19 9.37 4.01
C PRO A 73 22.73 8.96 4.24
N GLU A 74 22.34 8.86 5.52
CA GLU A 74 20.94 8.76 5.91
C GLU A 74 20.15 9.82 5.13
N PRO A 75 19.00 9.46 4.53
CA PRO A 75 18.21 10.44 3.81
C PRO A 75 17.81 11.55 4.78
N ASP A 76 18.46 12.72 4.66
CA ASP A 76 18.13 13.89 5.46
C ASP A 76 16.63 14.19 5.27
N ASP A 77 15.86 14.17 6.37
CA ASP A 77 14.44 14.55 6.43
C ASP A 77 14.21 16.05 6.10
N ALA A 78 15.26 16.77 5.69
CA ALA A 78 15.25 18.17 5.33
C ALA A 78 14.39 18.40 4.07
N GLY A 79 13.11 18.73 4.31
CA GLY A 79 12.10 18.98 3.27
C GLY A 79 10.76 18.29 3.53
N ARG A 80 10.69 17.40 4.53
CA ARG A 80 9.44 16.72 4.91
C ARG A 80 8.52 17.68 5.69
N ILE A 81 7.45 18.15 5.05
CA ILE A 81 6.41 18.97 5.68
C ILE A 81 5.52 18.13 6.62
N SER A 82 5.42 16.82 6.36
CA SER A 82 4.64 15.89 7.18
C SER A 82 5.36 15.49 8.47
N ARG A 83 4.59 15.02 9.46
CA ARG A 83 5.11 14.48 10.74
C ARG A 83 6.30 13.52 10.50
N LYS A 84 7.31 13.62 11.38
CA LYS A 84 8.52 12.78 11.38
C LYS A 84 8.14 11.30 11.36
N LYS A 85 8.96 10.47 10.71
CA LYS A 85 8.70 9.04 10.63
C LYS A 85 8.88 8.44 12.03
N LYS A 86 7.79 7.93 12.62
CA LYS A 86 7.86 7.18 13.89
C LYS A 86 8.82 6.02 13.70
N THR A 87 9.75 5.84 14.64
CA THR A 87 10.66 4.70 14.63
C THR A 87 9.86 3.38 14.73
N PRO A 88 10.38 2.23 14.29
CA PRO A 88 9.68 0.96 14.44
C PRO A 88 9.26 0.66 15.89
N ALA A 89 10.09 1.06 16.87
CA ALA A 89 9.79 0.96 18.29
C ALA A 89 8.64 1.88 18.72
N GLU A 90 8.60 3.13 18.25
CA GLU A 90 7.48 4.05 18.52
C GLU A 90 6.19 3.66 17.80
N MET A 91 6.30 3.02 16.64
CA MET A 91 5.16 2.47 15.90
C MET A 91 4.58 1.27 16.64
N GLN A 92 5.44 0.41 17.17
CA GLN A 92 5.03 -0.72 18.01
C GLN A 92 4.47 -0.25 19.36
N ALA A 93 5.04 0.80 19.95
CA ALA A 93 4.50 1.42 21.16
C ALA A 93 3.15 2.11 20.91
N ALA A 94 2.95 2.73 19.74
CA ALA A 94 1.66 3.29 19.36
C ALA A 94 0.60 2.21 19.05
N MET A 95 1.01 1.03 18.60
CA MET A 95 0.11 -0.13 18.46
C MET A 95 -0.15 -0.84 19.80
N GLY A 96 0.78 -0.78 20.75
CA GLY A 96 0.73 -1.52 22.02
C GLY A 96 0.28 -0.70 23.24
N GLY A 97 0.25 0.63 23.15
CA GLY A 97 -0.08 1.53 24.25
C GLY A 97 -1.41 2.23 24.04
N GLY A 98 -2.43 1.78 24.78
CA GLY A 98 -3.72 2.48 24.93
C GLY A 98 -3.57 3.80 25.70
N ALA A 99 -2.88 4.76 25.11
CA ALA A 99 -2.92 6.16 25.49
C ALA A 99 -3.47 6.95 24.30
N VAL A 100 -4.75 6.72 24.04
CA VAL A 100 -5.61 7.64 23.30
C VAL A 100 -5.67 8.89 24.18
N GLU A 101 -5.12 10.02 23.70
CA GLU A 101 -5.57 11.33 24.19
C GLU A 101 -7.10 11.32 24.05
N GLU A 102 -7.81 11.60 25.14
CA GLU A 102 -9.26 11.45 25.37
C GLU A 102 -10.20 12.17 24.36
N GLU A 103 -9.73 12.56 23.18
CA GLU A 103 -10.51 13.32 22.19
C GLU A 103 -10.88 12.53 20.91
N GLU A 104 -10.42 11.29 20.73
CA GLU A 104 -10.74 10.46 19.54
C GLU A 104 -11.49 9.14 19.87
N GLU A 105 -12.46 9.16 20.78
CA GLU A 105 -13.36 8.02 21.01
C GLU A 105 -14.50 7.93 19.97
N GLN A 106 -14.21 8.23 18.71
CA GLN A 106 -15.01 7.76 17.58
C GLN A 106 -14.14 6.77 16.83
N GLY A 107 -14.37 5.48 17.04
CA GLY A 107 -13.66 4.45 16.31
C GLY A 107 -13.82 4.69 14.80
N LEU A 108 -12.78 4.39 14.02
CA LEU A 108 -12.80 4.57 12.57
C LEU A 108 -14.05 3.96 11.92
N ALA A 109 -14.54 2.84 12.47
CA ALA A 109 -15.80 2.22 12.06
C ALA A 109 -17.01 3.13 12.31
N ASP A 110 -17.12 3.78 13.46
CA ASP A 110 -18.20 4.74 13.75
C ASP A 110 -18.12 5.98 12.87
N THR A 111 -16.91 6.50 12.59
CA THR A 111 -16.75 7.64 11.68
C THR A 111 -17.19 7.28 10.26
N VAL A 112 -16.83 6.08 9.78
CA VAL A 112 -17.26 5.58 8.46
C VAL A 112 -18.77 5.36 8.45
N MET A 113 -19.34 4.74 9.48
CA MET A 113 -20.78 4.51 9.54
C MET A 113 -21.54 5.82 9.61
N ASN A 114 -21.12 6.79 10.43
CA ASN A 114 -21.77 8.10 10.52
C ASN A 114 -21.70 8.92 9.22
N PHE A 115 -20.69 8.70 8.38
CA PHE A 115 -20.58 9.39 7.09
C PHE A 115 -21.37 8.69 5.99
N PHE A 116 -21.35 7.36 5.95
CA PHE A 116 -21.99 6.59 4.88
C PHE A 116 -23.47 6.35 5.12
N THR A 117 -23.93 6.12 6.37
CA THR A 117 -25.36 5.85 6.64
C THR A 117 -26.28 6.97 6.18
N PRO A 118 -26.04 8.27 6.47
CA PRO A 118 -26.95 9.33 6.05
C PRO A 118 -26.87 9.57 4.53
N LEU A 119 -25.69 9.34 3.94
CA LEU A 119 -25.49 9.45 2.49
C LEU A 119 -26.27 8.37 1.75
N THR A 120 -26.23 7.13 2.25
CA THR A 120 -27.01 6.02 1.68
C THR A 120 -28.51 6.24 1.85
N GLU A 121 -28.98 6.70 3.00
CA GLU A 121 -30.40 7.05 3.23
C GLU A 121 -30.89 8.19 2.33
N LYS A 122 -30.02 9.17 2.08
CA LYS A 122 -30.33 10.28 1.16
C LYS A 122 -30.42 9.81 -0.28
N ILE A 123 -29.53 8.91 -0.71
CA ILE A 123 -29.55 8.31 -2.05
C ILE A 123 -30.78 7.41 -2.21
N THR A 124 -31.09 6.57 -1.24
CA THR A 124 -32.27 5.69 -1.29
C THR A 124 -33.58 6.50 -1.24
N SER A 125 -33.65 7.60 -0.50
CA SER A 125 -34.82 8.51 -0.51
C SER A 125 -34.96 9.30 -1.82
N PHE A 126 -33.86 9.56 -2.54
CA PHE A 126 -33.86 10.29 -3.81
C PHE A 126 -34.23 9.39 -5.00
N PHE A 127 -33.84 8.12 -4.96
CA PHE A 127 -34.17 7.13 -6.00
C PHE A 127 -35.39 6.25 -5.68
N GLY A 128 -35.94 6.34 -4.45
CA GLY A 128 -37.06 5.51 -3.96
C GLY A 128 -38.45 6.13 -4.10
N LYS A 129 -38.67 7.02 -5.07
CA LYS A 129 -40.01 7.49 -5.50
C LYS A 129 -40.36 6.96 -6.88
#